data_AF-A0AAV4SSY3-F1
#
_entry.id   AF-A0AAV4SSY3-F1
#
_cell.length_a   1.000
_cell.length_b   1.000
_cell.length_c   1.000
_cell.angle_alpha   90.00
_cell.angle_beta   90.00
_cell.angle_gamma   90.00
#
_symmetry.space_group_name_H-M   'P 1'
#
loop_
_entity.id
_entity.type
_entity.pdbx_description
1 polymer ?
#
loop_
_entity_poly.entity_id
_entity_poly.type
_entity_poly.pdbx_seq_one_letter_code
_entity_poly.pdbx_strand_id
1 'polypeptide(L)'
;MIAKVFVLFVLCAVAYASHHGHHEHHHHHPQPYKFGYDIKDHHGSQHRHEHGDGHGHVQGSYGFSDHREFTEEVHCVADHHGFRAQVKTNEPGTANQDPAHVHLHSNAHHALHHDGHHGHHHHDHHHHGHHHHGHAHVYHHQDHHHHGHHHGF
;
A
#
# COMPACT_ATOMS: atom_id res chain seq x y z
N MET A 1 -44.75 31.47 51.26
CA MET A 1 -43.33 31.49 50.83
C MET A 1 -42.90 30.14 50.22
N ILE A 2 -43.31 29.02 50.81
CA ILE A 2 -43.01 27.65 50.32
C ILE A 2 -43.42 27.40 48.86
N ALA A 3 -44.62 27.81 48.43
CA ALA A 3 -45.08 27.60 47.05
C ALA A 3 -44.20 28.28 45.98
N LYS A 4 -43.57 29.42 46.29
CA LYS A 4 -42.67 30.14 45.36
C LYS A 4 -41.34 29.41 45.19
N VAL A 5 -40.85 28.76 46.25
CA VAL A 5 -39.60 27.96 46.22
C VAL A 5 -39.79 26.71 45.38
N PHE A 6 -40.94 26.04 45.48
CA PHE A 6 -41.27 24.88 44.65
C PHE A 6 -41.37 25.23 43.16
N VAL A 7 -42.03 26.34 42.83
CA VAL A 7 -42.12 26.82 41.43
C VAL A 7 -40.72 27.10 40.86
N LEU A 8 -39.84 27.72 41.64
CA LEU A 8 -38.49 28.05 41.21
C LEU A 8 -37.63 26.78 41.00
N PHE A 9 -37.80 25.78 41.87
CA PHE A 9 -37.10 24.50 41.75
C PHE A 9 -37.56 23.70 40.52
N VAL A 10 -38.87 23.67 40.25
CA VAL A 10 -39.43 23.02 39.05
C VAL A 10 -38.95 23.72 37.77
N LEU A 11 -38.92 25.06 37.75
CA LEU A 11 -38.40 25.82 36.61
C LEU A 11 -36.91 25.57 36.39
N CYS A 12 -36.10 25.53 37.46
CA CYS A 12 -34.69 25.18 37.36
C CYS A 12 -34.50 23.75 36.84
N ALA A 13 -35.26 22.78 37.33
CA ALA A 13 -35.16 21.39 36.88
C ALA A 13 -35.51 21.24 35.38
N VAL A 14 -36.54 21.93 34.90
CA VAL A 14 -36.91 21.94 33.47
C VAL A 14 -35.84 22.63 32.63
N ALA A 15 -35.26 23.74 33.12
CA ALA A 15 -34.18 24.45 32.43
C ALA A 15 -32.88 23.63 32.37
N TYR A 16 -32.56 22.88 33.43
CA TYR A 16 -31.42 21.95 33.43
C TYR A 16 -31.66 20.77 32.49
N ALA A 17 -32.87 20.19 32.50
CA ALA A 17 -33.23 19.10 31.61
C ALA A 17 -33.19 19.50 30.13
N SER A 18 -33.59 20.73 29.80
CA SER A 18 -33.51 21.26 28.44
C SER A 18 -32.11 21.73 28.02
N HIS A 19 -31.17 21.86 28.95
CA HIS A 19 -29.75 22.19 28.68
C HIS A 19 -28.85 20.95 28.50
N HIS A 20 -29.37 19.74 28.68
CA HIS A 20 -28.66 18.54 28.24
C HIS A 20 -28.65 18.53 26.70
N GLY A 21 -27.62 19.16 26.14
CA GLY A 21 -27.39 19.23 24.71
C GLY A 21 -27.44 17.83 24.12
N HIS A 22 -28.33 17.66 23.15
CA HIS A 22 -28.30 16.52 22.25
C HIS A 22 -26.97 16.57 21.52
N HIS A 23 -26.01 15.75 21.97
CA HIS A 23 -24.83 15.43 21.19
C HIS A 23 -25.31 14.56 20.02
N GLU A 24 -25.71 15.23 18.94
CA GLU A 24 -25.93 14.62 17.64
C GLU A 24 -24.58 14.03 17.18
N HIS A 25 -24.41 12.72 17.37
CA HIS A 25 -23.33 11.98 16.73
C HIS A 25 -23.63 11.93 15.24
N HIS A 26 -23.21 12.95 14.50
CA HIS A 26 -23.23 12.93 13.05
C HIS A 26 -22.30 11.81 12.57
N HIS A 27 -22.88 10.65 12.26
CA HIS A 27 -22.19 9.58 11.56
C HIS A 27 -21.85 10.06 10.14
N HIS A 28 -20.62 10.53 9.94
CA HIS A 28 -20.13 10.90 8.63
C HIS A 28 -19.82 9.62 7.87
N HIS A 29 -20.72 9.23 6.97
CA HIS A 29 -20.44 8.20 5.98
C HIS A 29 -19.46 8.77 4.93
N PRO A 30 -18.56 7.96 4.38
CA PRO A 30 -17.72 8.38 3.26
C PRO A 30 -18.59 8.87 2.10
N GLN A 31 -18.23 9.99 1.49
CA GLN A 31 -18.91 10.46 0.28
C GLN A 31 -18.28 9.81 -0.95
N PRO A 32 -19.06 9.60 -2.03
CA PRO A 32 -18.49 9.20 -3.32
C PRO A 32 -17.43 10.19 -3.79
N TYR A 33 -16.35 9.68 -4.36
CA TYR A 33 -15.27 10.50 -4.88
C TYR A 33 -14.70 9.89 -6.16
N LYS A 34 -14.03 10.74 -6.94
CA LYS A 34 -13.25 10.32 -8.10
C LYS A 34 -12.09 11.28 -8.29
N PHE A 35 -10.89 10.76 -8.46
CA PHE A 35 -9.73 11.54 -8.83
C PHE A 35 -8.82 10.76 -9.77
N GLY A 36 -7.95 11.47 -10.46
CA GLY A 36 -6.91 10.85 -11.26
C GLY A 36 -6.02 11.85 -11.96
N TYR A 37 -4.93 11.36 -12.52
CA TYR A 37 -3.99 12.10 -13.35
C TYR A 37 -3.36 11.18 -14.38
N ASP A 38 -2.89 11.79 -15.46
CA ASP A 38 -2.10 11.17 -16.51
C ASP A 38 -0.92 12.09 -16.81
N ILE A 39 0.29 11.55 -16.71
CA ILE A 39 1.56 12.24 -16.97
C ILE A 39 2.23 11.55 -18.14
N LYS A 40 2.71 12.32 -19.11
CA LYS A 40 3.49 11.83 -20.23
C LYS A 40 4.60 12.79 -20.56
N ASP A 41 5.83 12.28 -20.61
CA ASP A 41 7.02 13.05 -20.94
C ASP A 41 7.98 12.25 -21.85
N HIS A 42 9.21 12.74 -22.01
CA HIS A 42 10.22 12.08 -22.85
C HIS A 42 10.79 10.80 -22.23
N HIS A 43 10.61 10.58 -20.92
CA HIS A 43 11.13 9.44 -20.19
C HIS A 43 10.09 8.32 -20.01
N GLY A 44 8.80 8.62 -20.14
CA GLY A 44 7.75 7.64 -19.99
C GLY A 44 6.32 8.19 -19.87
N SER A 45 5.44 7.36 -19.33
CA SER A 45 4.10 7.75 -18.93
C SER A 45 3.72 7.18 -17.57
N GLN A 46 2.93 7.90 -16.80
CA GLN A 46 2.41 7.48 -15.50
C GLN A 46 0.94 7.86 -15.41
N HIS A 47 0.13 7.00 -14.80
CA HIS A 47 -1.26 7.35 -14.52
C HIS A 47 -1.70 6.81 -13.17
N ARG A 48 -2.68 7.49 -12.59
CA ARG A 48 -3.44 7.00 -11.45
C ARG A 48 -4.88 7.44 -11.59
N HIS A 49 -5.82 6.52 -11.42
CA HIS A 49 -7.25 6.81 -11.37
C HIS A 49 -7.84 6.05 -10.20
N GLU A 50 -8.71 6.68 -9.42
CA GLU A 50 -9.37 6.06 -8.27
C GLU A 50 -10.76 6.64 -8.10
N HIS A 51 -11.71 5.79 -7.73
CA HIS A 51 -13.04 6.22 -7.33
C HIS A 51 -13.59 5.34 -6.23
N GLY A 52 -14.35 5.95 -5.33
CA GLY A 52 -15.09 5.27 -4.27
C GLY A 52 -16.57 5.63 -4.33
N ASP A 53 -17.43 4.68 -3.99
CA ASP A 53 -18.89 4.85 -4.03
C ASP A 53 -19.50 5.37 -2.71
N GLY A 54 -18.67 5.65 -1.70
CA GLY A 54 -19.09 6.06 -0.36
C GLY A 54 -19.58 4.93 0.55
N HIS A 55 -19.67 3.70 0.05
CA HIS A 55 -20.21 2.53 0.76
C HIS A 55 -19.14 1.47 1.05
N GLY A 56 -17.86 1.84 0.93
CA GLY A 56 -16.73 0.95 1.18
C GLY A 56 -16.27 0.17 -0.05
N HIS A 57 -16.81 0.47 -1.24
CA HIS A 57 -16.27 -0.03 -2.50
C HIS A 57 -15.38 1.06 -3.13
N VAL A 58 -14.10 0.72 -3.33
CA VAL A 58 -13.10 1.56 -3.98
C VAL A 58 -12.47 0.78 -5.11
N GLN A 59 -12.36 1.40 -6.28
CA GLN A 59 -11.65 0.87 -7.43
C GLN A 59 -10.60 1.86 -7.87
N GLY A 60 -9.43 1.37 -8.23
CA GLY A 60 -8.38 2.21 -8.77
C GLY A 60 -7.47 1.49 -9.74
N SER A 61 -6.78 2.27 -10.55
CA SER A 61 -5.68 1.81 -11.38
C SER A 61 -4.48 2.73 -11.22
N TYR A 62 -3.30 2.15 -11.28
CA TYR A 62 -2.02 2.85 -11.36
C TYR A 62 -1.19 2.19 -12.45
N GLY A 63 -0.39 2.97 -13.16
CA GLY A 63 0.56 2.39 -14.09
C GLY A 63 1.69 3.32 -14.43
N PHE A 64 2.77 2.71 -14.89
CA PHE A 64 3.98 3.36 -15.33
C PHE A 64 4.51 2.65 -16.58
N SER A 65 5.02 3.42 -17.52
CA SER A 65 5.88 2.93 -18.57
C SER A 65 7.08 3.82 -18.76
N ASP A 66 8.23 3.24 -19.08
CA ASP A 66 9.45 3.98 -19.40
C ASP A 66 9.87 3.84 -20.88
N HIS A 67 10.86 4.65 -21.28
CA HIS A 67 11.47 4.63 -22.61
C HIS A 67 12.23 3.33 -22.95
N ARG A 68 12.46 2.44 -21.98
CA ARG A 68 13.06 1.11 -22.17
C ARG A 68 12.00 0.02 -22.31
N GLU A 69 10.74 0.43 -22.52
CA GLU A 69 9.56 -0.43 -22.63
C GLU A 69 9.24 -1.18 -21.33
N PHE A 70 9.82 -0.82 -20.17
CA PHE A 70 9.36 -1.37 -18.90
C PHE A 70 7.96 -0.84 -18.61
N THR A 71 7.05 -1.74 -18.24
CA THR A 71 5.66 -1.42 -17.94
C THR A 71 5.22 -2.11 -16.65
N GLU A 72 4.46 -1.37 -15.86
CA GLU A 72 3.70 -1.88 -14.73
C GLU A 72 2.29 -1.31 -14.79
N GLU A 73 1.28 -2.17 -14.68
CA GLU A 73 -0.12 -1.77 -14.62
C GLU A 73 -0.79 -2.53 -13.48
N VAL A 74 -1.41 -1.80 -12.56
CA VAL A 74 -2.08 -2.34 -11.38
C VAL A 74 -3.56 -1.94 -11.41
N HIS A 75 -4.45 -2.90 -11.22
CA HIS A 75 -5.88 -2.70 -10.99
C HIS A 75 -6.23 -3.18 -9.60
N CYS A 76 -6.83 -2.31 -8.78
CA CYS A 76 -7.18 -2.57 -7.40
C CYS A 76 -8.69 -2.49 -7.20
N VAL A 77 -9.22 -3.37 -6.35
CA VAL A 77 -10.58 -3.30 -5.81
C VAL A 77 -10.53 -3.54 -4.31
N ALA A 78 -11.15 -2.66 -3.54
CA ALA A 78 -11.43 -2.86 -2.13
C ALA A 78 -12.94 -2.83 -1.92
N ASP A 79 -13.49 -3.89 -1.32
CA ASP A 79 -14.92 -4.01 -1.00
C ASP A 79 -15.11 -4.99 0.19
N HIS A 80 -16.33 -5.50 0.37
CA HIS A 80 -16.65 -6.48 1.42
C HIS A 80 -15.88 -7.80 1.31
N HIS A 81 -15.32 -8.14 0.15
CA HIS A 81 -14.46 -9.31 -0.05
C HIS A 81 -12.98 -8.99 0.23
N GLY A 82 -12.67 -7.81 0.80
CA GLY A 82 -11.32 -7.36 1.12
C GLY A 82 -10.64 -6.63 -0.03
N PHE A 83 -9.33 -6.40 0.11
CA PHE A 83 -8.50 -5.80 -0.93
C PHE A 83 -8.00 -6.87 -1.91
N ARG A 84 -8.06 -6.55 -3.21
CA ARG A 84 -7.62 -7.43 -4.30
C ARG A 84 -6.95 -6.60 -5.38
N ALA A 85 -5.89 -7.14 -5.98
CA ALA A 85 -5.22 -6.46 -7.08
C ALA A 85 -4.88 -7.42 -8.23
N GLN A 86 -4.80 -6.87 -9.43
CA GLN A 86 -4.21 -7.52 -10.60
C GLN A 86 -3.05 -6.66 -11.07
N VAL A 87 -1.86 -7.24 -11.19
CA VAL A 87 -0.65 -6.56 -11.60
C VAL A 87 -0.18 -7.17 -12.91
N LYS A 88 0.10 -6.35 -13.92
CA LYS A 88 0.74 -6.75 -15.16
C LYS A 88 2.10 -6.07 -15.24
N THR A 89 3.16 -6.82 -15.47
CA THR A 89 4.52 -6.28 -15.50
C THR A 89 5.40 -7.05 -16.47
N ASN A 90 6.42 -6.39 -17.00
CA ASN A 90 7.50 -7.01 -17.75
C ASN A 90 8.86 -6.90 -17.04
N GLU A 91 8.86 -6.51 -15.76
CA GLU A 91 10.07 -6.25 -15.01
C GLU A 91 10.91 -7.54 -14.81
N PRO A 92 12.18 -7.57 -15.23
CA PRO A 92 13.08 -8.71 -15.03
C PRO A 92 13.15 -9.14 -13.57
N GLY A 93 13.00 -10.44 -13.33
CA GLY A 93 13.02 -11.00 -11.97
C GLY A 93 11.65 -11.08 -11.30
N THR A 94 10.57 -10.60 -11.94
CA THR A 94 9.21 -10.86 -11.49
C THR A 94 8.76 -12.27 -11.89
N ALA A 95 8.28 -13.04 -10.91
CA ALA A 95 7.73 -14.37 -11.14
C ALA A 95 6.21 -14.32 -10.98
N ASN A 96 5.48 -15.12 -11.77
CA ASN A 96 4.03 -15.29 -11.65
C ASN A 96 3.68 -16.01 -10.34
N GLN A 97 3.71 -15.26 -9.24
CA GLN A 97 3.32 -15.68 -7.90
C GLN A 97 2.19 -14.75 -7.47
N ASP A 98 1.15 -15.33 -6.85
CA ASP A 98 -0.07 -14.62 -6.46
C ASP A 98 -0.13 -14.41 -4.94
N PRO A 99 0.72 -13.56 -4.33
CA PRO A 99 0.70 -13.32 -2.89
C PRO A 99 -0.51 -12.48 -2.48
N ALA A 100 -0.99 -12.65 -1.25
CA ALA A 100 -1.90 -11.70 -0.59
C ALA A 100 -3.12 -11.22 -1.42
N HIS A 101 -3.74 -12.13 -2.19
CA HIS A 101 -4.88 -11.82 -3.09
C HIS A 101 -4.54 -10.82 -4.21
N VAL A 102 -3.27 -10.82 -4.63
CA VAL A 102 -2.79 -10.17 -5.84
C VAL A 102 -2.65 -11.25 -6.91
N HIS A 103 -3.14 -10.97 -8.11
CA HIS A 103 -2.85 -11.80 -9.28
C HIS A 103 -1.75 -11.14 -10.10
N LEU A 104 -0.58 -11.78 -10.22
CA LEU A 104 0.57 -11.22 -10.93
C LEU A 104 0.71 -11.86 -12.31
N HIS A 105 0.66 -11.03 -13.34
CA HIS A 105 0.89 -11.37 -14.75
C HIS A 105 2.21 -10.75 -15.22
N SER A 106 3.28 -11.49 -15.01
CA SER A 106 4.60 -11.19 -15.53
C SER A 106 4.83 -11.85 -16.90
N ASN A 107 5.23 -11.03 -17.88
CA ASN A 107 5.82 -11.48 -19.14
C ASN A 107 7.33 -11.17 -19.19
N ALA A 108 7.97 -11.01 -18.04
CA ALA A 108 9.39 -10.70 -17.93
C ALA A 108 10.25 -11.73 -18.66
N HIS A 109 11.20 -11.24 -19.48
CA HIS A 109 12.21 -12.11 -20.06
C HIS A 109 13.13 -12.61 -18.94
N HIS A 110 13.26 -13.94 -18.81
CA HIS A 110 14.31 -14.53 -17.99
C HIS A 110 15.65 -14.02 -18.52
N ALA A 111 16.30 -13.11 -17.79
CA ALA A 111 17.71 -12.83 -18.00
C ALA A 111 18.44 -14.14 -17.69
N LEU A 112 18.76 -14.89 -18.74
CA LEU A 112 19.60 -16.07 -18.64
C LEU A 112 20.87 -15.63 -17.90
N HIS A 113 21.07 -16.21 -16.72
CA HIS A 113 22.37 -16.22 -16.08
C HIS A 113 23.36 -16.71 -17.15
N HIS A 114 24.26 -15.83 -17.58
CA HIS A 114 25.43 -16.27 -18.30
C HIS A 114 26.18 -17.25 -17.39
N ASP A 115 26.12 -18.52 -17.73
CA ASP A 115 27.02 -19.58 -17.29
C ASP A 115 28.47 -19.09 -17.49
N GLY A 116 29.06 -18.61 -16.39
CA GLY A 116 30.48 -18.35 -16.31
C GLY A 116 31.20 -19.66 -16.03
N HIS A 117 31.71 -20.27 -17.09
CA HIS A 117 32.66 -21.38 -17.04
C HIS A 117 33.85 -21.08 -16.10
N HIS A 118 33.90 -21.77 -14.95
CA HIS A 118 35.13 -22.09 -14.23
C HIS A 118 35.01 -23.57 -13.85
N GLY A 119 35.72 -24.50 -14.49
CA GLY A 119 37.17 -24.62 -14.42
C GLY A 119 37.52 -25.59 -13.30
N HIS A 120 37.85 -26.84 -13.65
CA HIS A 120 38.21 -27.94 -12.76
C HIS A 120 39.15 -27.55 -11.61
N HIS A 121 38.79 -27.90 -10.37
CA HIS A 121 39.76 -28.31 -9.36
C HIS A 121 39.24 -29.54 -8.61
N HIS A 122 39.98 -30.64 -8.76
CA HIS A 122 39.92 -31.83 -7.92
C HIS A 122 40.16 -31.44 -6.46
N HIS A 123 39.28 -31.88 -5.57
CA HIS A 123 39.70 -32.43 -4.28
C HIS A 123 38.69 -33.51 -3.87
N ASP A 124 39.10 -34.75 -4.11
CA ASP A 124 38.57 -35.92 -3.41
C ASP A 124 39.01 -35.79 -1.94
N HIS A 125 38.07 -35.94 -0.99
CA HIS A 125 38.28 -36.49 0.36
C HIS A 125 37.00 -36.37 1.22
N HIS A 126 36.37 -37.52 1.42
CA HIS A 126 35.70 -38.02 2.64
C HIS A 126 34.27 -37.59 3.04
N HIS A 127 33.44 -38.62 3.15
CA HIS A 127 32.15 -38.75 3.82
C HIS A 127 32.02 -38.01 5.16
N HIS A 128 30.89 -37.33 5.40
CA HIS A 128 29.86 -37.71 6.38
C HIS A 128 28.78 -36.63 6.56
N GLY A 129 27.51 -37.05 6.66
CA GLY A 129 26.52 -36.37 7.49
C GLY A 129 25.47 -35.53 6.77
N HIS A 130 24.29 -36.14 6.54
CA HIS A 130 23.04 -35.42 6.35
C HIS A 130 22.71 -34.53 7.56
N HIS A 131 22.18 -33.33 7.30
CA HIS A 131 20.85 -32.84 7.75
C HIS A 131 20.80 -31.31 7.89
N HIS A 132 19.80 -30.75 7.20
CA HIS A 132 19.19 -29.42 7.23
C HIS A 132 19.19 -28.70 8.59
N HIS A 133 19.33 -27.36 8.63
CA HIS A 133 18.21 -26.40 8.68
C HIS A 133 18.67 -24.93 8.82
N GLY A 134 18.08 -24.05 8.02
CA GLY A 134 17.71 -22.67 8.39
C GLY A 134 18.81 -21.62 8.63
N HIS A 135 19.15 -20.84 7.61
CA HIS A 135 19.69 -19.48 7.82
C HIS A 135 18.76 -18.46 7.17
N ALA A 136 18.04 -17.73 8.03
CA ALA A 136 17.30 -16.54 7.68
C ALA A 136 18.28 -15.46 7.22
N HIS A 137 18.13 -14.96 5.99
CA HIS A 137 18.79 -13.74 5.56
C HIS A 137 17.89 -12.55 5.89
N VAL A 138 18.22 -11.90 7.00
CA VAL A 138 17.78 -10.56 7.35
C VAL A 138 18.42 -9.60 6.34
N TYR A 139 17.60 -8.94 5.52
CA TYR A 139 18.07 -7.84 4.69
C TYR A 139 18.40 -6.65 5.58
N HIS A 140 19.68 -6.29 5.62
CA HIS A 140 20.19 -5.11 6.30
C HIS A 140 19.80 -3.88 5.46
N HIS A 141 18.91 -3.05 5.97
CA HIS A 141 18.62 -1.72 5.42
C HIS A 141 19.88 -0.87 5.61
N GLN A 142 20.47 -0.39 4.51
CA GLN A 142 21.60 0.54 4.56
C GLN A 142 21.07 1.96 4.39
N ASP A 143 20.93 2.66 5.51
CA ASP A 143 20.56 4.08 5.56
C ASP A 143 21.70 4.93 4.98
N HIS A 144 21.45 5.55 3.83
CA HIS A 144 22.35 6.56 3.27
C HIS A 144 22.02 7.92 3.89
N HIS A 145 22.81 8.30 4.91
CA HIS A 145 22.86 9.67 5.40
C HIS A 145 23.46 10.61 4.34
N HIS A 146 22.66 11.55 3.83
CA HIS A 146 23.17 12.68 3.06
C HIS A 146 23.87 13.69 3.97
N HIS A 147 25.16 13.92 3.69
CA HIS A 147 25.97 14.94 4.31
C HIS A 147 25.76 16.27 3.56
N GLY A 148 25.21 17.26 4.25
CA GLY A 148 25.06 18.63 3.74
C GLY A 148 26.40 19.35 3.72
N HIS A 149 26.82 19.81 2.54
CA HIS A 149 27.94 20.73 2.40
C HIS A 149 27.45 22.17 2.36
N HIS A 150 27.71 22.89 3.44
CA HIS A 150 27.71 24.35 3.48
C HIS A 150 28.87 24.88 2.62
N HIS A 151 28.59 25.80 1.70
CA HIS A 151 29.58 26.75 1.21
C HIS A 151 28.98 28.15 1.32
N GLY A 152 29.56 28.96 2.21
CA GLY A 152 29.42 30.41 2.16
C GLY A 152 30.51 30.99 1.27
N PHE A 153 30.18 32.05 0.54
CA PHE A 153 30.88 33.32 0.42
C PHE A 153 29.86 34.37 0.01
#